data_AF-A0A6V7J2F3-F1
#
_entry.id   AF-A0A6V7J2F3-F1
#
_cell.length_a   1.000
_cell.length_b   1.000
_cell.length_c   1.000
_cell.angle_alpha   90.00
_cell.angle_beta   90.00
_cell.angle_gamma   90.00
#
_symmetry.space_group_name_H-M   'P 1'
#
loop_
_entity.id
_entity.type
_entity.pdbx_description
1 polymer ?
#
loop_
_entity_poly.entity_id
_entity_poly.type
_entity_poly.pdbx_seq_one_letter_code
_entity_poly.pdbx_strand_id
1 'polypeptide(L)' 'TVTTHPPIVLPVDLTEINALPKEIEKVLKIHGKIDILINNAGISYRGEAYDTEVNVDIKIMLVNYFAQIALAK' A
#
# COMPACT_ATOMS: atom_id res chain seq x y z
N THR A 1 16.66 15.30 -25.96
CA THR A 1 16.26 15.22 -24.54
C THR A 1 15.56 13.90 -24.33
N VAL A 2 15.79 13.22 -23.20
CA VAL A 2 15.11 11.95 -22.90
C VAL A 2 13.65 12.26 -22.57
N THR A 3 12.70 11.54 -23.18
CA THR A 3 11.28 11.65 -22.83
C THR A 3 11.11 11.32 -21.35
N THR A 4 10.53 12.24 -20.59
CA THR A 4 10.22 12.06 -19.17
C THR A 4 8.72 12.12 -18.98
N HIS A 5 8.17 11.16 -18.24
CA HIS A 5 6.75 11.15 -17.88
C HIS A 5 6.55 11.88 -16.55
N PRO A 6 5.58 12.80 -16.44
CA PRO A 6 5.30 13.46 -15.17
C PRO A 6 4.77 12.44 -14.14
N PRO A 7 5.18 12.53 -12.87
CA PRO A 7 4.67 11.66 -11.82
C PRO A 7 3.20 11.96 -11.53
N ILE A 8 2.45 10.92 -11.15
CA ILE A 8 1.06 11.01 -10.73
C ILE A 8 0.96 10.53 -9.29
N VAL A 9 0.22 11.29 -8.48
CA VAL A 9 -0.01 10.99 -7.07
C VAL A 9 -1.43 10.51 -6.90
N LEU A 10 -1.60 9.29 -6.40
CA LEU A 10 -2.88 8.73 -6.01
C LEU A 10 -2.82 8.37 -4.51
N PRO A 11 -3.67 8.98 -3.66
CA PRO A 11 -3.73 8.61 -2.27
C PRO A 11 -4.36 7.22 -2.13
N VAL A 12 -3.68 6.33 -1.40
CA VAL A 12 -4.16 4.98 -1.11
C VAL A 12 -3.98 4.73 0.38
N ASP A 13 -5.05 4.31 1.05
CA ASP A 13 -4.98 3.84 2.43
C ASP A 13 -4.83 2.32 2.45
N LEU A 14 -3.72 1.85 3.01
CA LEU A 14 -3.41 0.42 3.08
C LEU A 14 -4.19 -0.31 4.18
N THR A 15 -4.89 0.40 5.08
CA THR A 15 -5.82 -0.28 5.99
C THR A 15 -7.11 -0.70 5.28
N GLU A 16 -7.44 -0.08 4.14
CA GLU A 16 -8.65 -0.36 3.35
C GLU A 16 -8.38 -1.42 2.26
N ILE A 17 -7.96 -2.61 2.67
CA ILE A 17 -7.51 -3.69 1.77
C ILE A 17 -8.53 -4.01 0.66
N ASN A 18 -9.82 -4.00 1.00
CA ASN A 18 -10.90 -4.30 0.05
C ASN A 18 -11.06 -3.22 -1.04
N ALA A 19 -10.54 -2.02 -0.83
CA ALA A 19 -10.55 -0.93 -1.80
C ALA A 19 -9.35 -0.96 -2.77
N LEU A 20 -8.27 -1.69 -2.44
CA LEU A 20 -7.04 -1.72 -3.24
C LEU A 20 -7.24 -2.09 -4.72
N PRO A 21 -8.07 -3.09 -5.09
CA PRO A 21 -8.30 -3.40 -6.50
C PRO A 21 -8.82 -2.21 -7.31
N LYS A 22 -9.71 -1.40 -6.70
CA LYS A 22 -10.26 -0.20 -7.33
C LYS A 22 -9.20 0.90 -7.49
N GLU A 23 -8.29 1.03 -6.53
CA GLU A 23 -7.18 2.00 -6.63
C GLU A 23 -6.16 1.59 -7.70
N ILE A 24 -5.84 0.29 -7.81
CA ILE A 24 -4.97 -0.25 -8.87
C ILE A 24 -5.59 -0.01 -10.25
N GLU A 25 -6.92 -0.19 -10.39
CA GLU A 25 -7.62 0.09 -11.63
C GLU A 25 -7.44 1.54 -12.09
N LYS A 26 -7.37 2.51 -11.17
CA LYS A 26 -7.08 3.92 -11.53
C LYS A 26 -5.68 4.07 -12.11
N VAL A 27 -4.67 3.43 -11.53
CA VAL A 27 -3.29 3.44 -12.05
C VAL A 27 -3.25 2.86 -13.46
N LEU A 28 -3.90 1.71 -13.66
CA LEU A 28 -3.96 1.04 -14.97
C LEU A 28 -4.71 1.87 -16.02
N LYS A 29 -5.76 2.60 -15.65
CA LYS A 29 -6.44 3.53 -16.57
C LYS A 29 -5.54 4.66 -17.06
N ILE A 30 -4.55 5.07 -16.26
CA ILE A 30 -3.67 6.19 -16.60
C ILE A 30 -2.43 5.73 -17.37
N HIS A 31 -1.79 4.65 -16.94
CA HIS A 31 -0.51 4.19 -17.50
C HIS A 31 -0.61 2.90 -18.32
N GLY A 32 -1.76 2.23 -18.33
CA GLY A 32 -2.02 0.99 -19.06
C GLY A 32 -1.39 -0.26 -18.44
N LYS A 33 -0.28 -0.11 -17.72
CA LYS A 33 0.46 -1.21 -17.09
C LYS A 33 1.24 -0.75 -15.86
N ILE A 34 1.63 -1.71 -15.02
CA ILE A 34 2.56 -1.54 -13.90
C ILE A 34 3.72 -2.51 -14.13
N ASP A 35 4.91 -1.98 -14.40
CA ASP A 35 6.10 -2.81 -14.64
C ASP A 35 6.83 -3.17 -13.34
N ILE A 36 6.73 -2.29 -12.33
CA ILE A 36 7.43 -2.42 -11.05
C ILE A 36 6.47 -2.02 -9.93
N LEU A 37 6.36 -2.87 -8.91
CA LEU A 37 5.72 -2.56 -7.64
C LEU A 37 6.80 -2.38 -6.57
N ILE A 38 6.76 -1.27 -5.84
CA ILE A 38 7.67 -0.99 -4.72
C ILE A 38 6.87 -0.97 -3.42
N ASN A 39 6.90 -2.08 -2.70
CA ASN A 39 6.26 -2.23 -1.38
C ASN A 39 7.11 -1.55 -0.30
N ASN A 40 6.94 -0.23 -0.17
CA ASN A 40 7.70 0.61 0.77
C ASN A 40 6.88 1.11 1.98
N ALA A 41 5.55 1.08 1.89
CA ALA A 41 4.71 1.59 2.97
C ALA A 41 4.79 0.68 4.19
N GLY A 42 4.92 1.29 5.37
CA GLY A 42 4.96 0.57 6.64
C GLY A 42 4.76 1.50 7.82
N ILE A 43 4.18 0.96 8.89
CA ILE A 43 4.10 1.63 10.19
C ILE A 43 4.90 0.84 11.23
N SER A 44 5.48 1.56 12.18
CA SER A 44 6.24 0.97 13.29
C SER A 44 5.55 1.30 14.61
N TYR A 45 5.60 0.35 15.53
CA TYR A 45 5.21 0.52 16.92
C TYR A 45 6.36 0.04 17.82
N ARG A 46 6.55 0.73 18.94
CA ARG A 46 7.58 0.42 19.93
C ARG A 46 6.91 0.16 21.27
N GLY A 47 6.85 -1.09 21.66
CA GLY A 47 6.27 -1.57 22.90
C GLY A 47 6.31 -3.09 22.93
N GLU A 48 6.05 -3.65 24.10
CA GLU A 48 5.89 -5.10 24.25
C GLU A 48 4.54 -5.53 23.66
N ALA A 49 4.51 -6.71 23.04
CA ALA A 49 3.27 -7.26 22.47
C ALA A 49 2.14 -7.42 23.51
N TYR A 50 2.50 -7.54 24.80
CA TYR A 50 1.56 -7.63 25.90
C TYR A 50 0.81 -6.30 26.16
N ASP A 51 1.49 -5.18 25.96
CA ASP A 51 0.96 -3.83 26.23
C ASP A 51 0.36 -3.15 24.99
N THR A 52 0.53 -3.75 23.82
CA THR A 52 -0.02 -3.23 22.56
C THR A 52 -1.54 -3.38 22.55
N GLU A 53 -2.24 -2.30 22.24
CA GLU A 53 -3.67 -2.39 21.96
C GLU A 53 -3.91 -3.21 20.68
N VAL A 54 -4.88 -4.12 20.70
CA VAL A 54 -5.18 -5.02 19.58
C VAL A 54 -5.45 -4.27 18.25
N ASN A 55 -6.03 -3.07 18.33
CA ASN A 55 -6.25 -2.21 17.16
C ASN A 55 -4.92 -1.79 16.47
N VAL A 56 -3.85 -1.57 17.24
CA VAL A 56 -2.51 -1.23 16.77
C VAL A 56 -1.89 -2.46 16.10
N ASP A 57 -1.98 -3.63 16.72
CA ASP A 57 -1.50 -4.89 16.13
C ASP A 57 -2.17 -5.16 14.78
N ILE A 58 -3.51 -5.04 14.73
CA ILE A 58 -4.29 -5.19 13.50
C ILE A 58 -3.80 -4.19 12.45
N LYS A 59 -3.65 -2.91 12.83
CA LYS A 59 -3.21 -1.87 11.89
C LYS A 59 -1.82 -2.16 11.31
N ILE A 60 -0.88 -2.61 12.14
CA ILE A 60 0.47 -2.99 11.69
C ILE A 60 0.38 -4.14 10.68
N MET A 61 -0.41 -5.16 10.98
CA MET A 61 -0.56 -6.31 10.09
C MET A 61 -1.28 -5.95 8.78
N LEU A 62 -2.31 -5.09 8.84
CA LEU A 62 -2.99 -4.58 7.64
C LEU A 62 -2.00 -3.86 6.72
N VAL A 63 -1.23 -2.91 7.25
CA VAL A 63 -0.33 -2.07 6.44
C VAL A 63 0.93 -2.83 5.98
N ASN A 64 1.62 -3.49 6.91
CA ASN A 64 2.97 -4.01 6.66
C ASN A 64 2.97 -5.39 6.00
N TYR A 65 1.88 -6.15 6.15
CA TYR A 65 1.82 -7.54 5.68
C TYR A 65 0.69 -7.74 4.68
N PHE A 66 -0.56 -7.62 5.10
CA PHE A 66 -1.70 -8.02 4.27
C PHE A 66 -1.88 -7.14 3.03
N ALA A 67 -1.77 -5.81 3.16
CA ALA A 67 -1.87 -4.91 2.02
C ALA A 67 -0.73 -5.12 1.01
N GLN A 68 0.50 -5.36 1.48
CA GLN A 68 1.66 -5.61 0.61
C GLN A 68 1.47 -6.89 -0.22
N ILE A 69 0.93 -7.94 0.41
CA ILE A 69 0.56 -9.19 -0.28
C ILE A 69 -0.58 -8.94 -1.26
N ALA A 70 -1.61 -8.19 -0.86
CA ALA A 70 -2.75 -7.89 -1.72
C ALA A 70 -2.35 -7.10 -2.97
N LEU A 71 -1.42 -6.14 -2.85
CA LEU A 71 -0.89 -5.37 -3.98
C LEU A 71 -0.07 -6.22 -4.96
N ALA A 72 0.56 -7.30 -4.48
CA ALA A 72 1.40 -8.17 -5.29
C ALA A 72 0.63 -9.30 -6.01
N LYS A 73 -0.66 -9.47 -5.72
CA LYS A 73 -1.55 -10.47 -6.32
C LYS A 73 -2.35 -9.88 -7.47
#